data_AF-A0A1I0IG50-F1
#
_entry.id   AF-A0A1I0IG50-F1
#
_cell.length_a   1.000
_cell.length_b   1.000
_cell.length_c   1.000
_cell.angle_alpha   90.00
_cell.angle_beta   90.00
_cell.angle_gamma   90.00
#
_symmetry.space_group_name_H-M   'P 1'
#
loop_
_entity.id
_entity.type
_entity.pdbx_description
1 polymer ?
#
loop_
_entity_poly.entity_id
_entity_poly.type
_entity_poly.pdbx_seq_one_letter_code
_entity_poly.pdbx_strand_id
1 'polypeptide(L)' 'MTEKAEDWRFGLFGLFGLMGFQAFPTDEPLFLFYFGFFGFLSYFQYYHEKLKYLGLLGVVGVIVAIAGVIGLFPV' A
#
# COMPACT_ATOMS: atom_id res chain seq x y z
N MET A 1 -11.34 29.72 6.13
CA MET A 1 -10.47 28.63 5.66
C MET A 1 -10.55 27.55 6.71
N THR A 2 -11.39 26.54 6.49
CA THR A 2 -11.57 25.46 7.47
C THR A 2 -10.30 24.62 7.45
N GLU A 3 -9.50 24.68 8.50
CA GLU A 3 -8.41 23.73 8.74
C GLU A 3 -9.04 22.33 8.72
N LYS A 4 -8.89 21.62 7.58
CA LYS A 4 -9.21 20.21 7.50
C LYS A 4 -8.14 19.53 8.36
N ALA A 5 -8.49 19.20 9.60
CA ALA A 5 -7.65 18.39 10.47
C ALA A 5 -7.13 17.20 9.67
N GLU A 6 -5.80 17.12 9.54
CA GLU A 6 -5.14 16.07 8.79
C GLU A 6 -5.42 14.74 9.52
N ASP A 7 -6.11 13.81 8.83
CA ASP A 7 -6.50 12.55 9.46
C ASP A 7 -5.25 11.69 9.66
N TRP A 8 -4.83 11.53 10.91
CA TRP A 8 -3.67 10.73 11.32
C TRP A 8 -3.70 9.29 10.77
N ARG A 9 -4.89 8.78 10.43
CA ARG A 9 -5.09 7.47 9.80
C ARG A 9 -4.36 7.37 8.46
N PHE A 10 -4.15 8.46 7.73
CA PHE A 10 -3.38 8.45 6.49
C PHE A 10 -1.91 8.10 6.73
N GLY A 11 -1.29 8.69 7.74
CA GLY A 11 0.06 8.33 8.15
C GLY A 11 0.16 6.86 8.59
N LEU A 12 -0.85 6.37 9.31
CA LEU A 12 -0.93 4.98 9.75
C LEU A 12 -1.05 3.99 8.58
N PHE A 13 -1.96 4.24 7.62
CA PHE A 13 -2.10 3.37 6.44
C PHE A 13 -0.86 3.41 5.54
N GLY A 14 -0.19 4.56 5.44
CA GLY A 14 1.10 4.66 4.78
C GLY A 14 2.17 3.80 5.46
N LEU A 15 2.24 3.85 6.80
CA LEU A 15 3.14 3.00 7.60
C LEU A 15 2.90 1.50 7.39
N PHE A 16 1.63 1.07 7.39
CA PHE A 16 1.30 -0.32 7.06
C PHE A 16 1.68 -0.68 5.63
N GLY A 17 1.48 0.23 4.67
CA GLY A 17 1.96 0.05 3.30
C GLY A 17 3.47 -0.23 3.22
N LEU A 18 4.26 0.49 4.02
CA LEU A 18 5.72 0.31 4.08
C LEU A 18 6.14 -1.05 4.67
N MET A 19 5.32 -1.70 5.50
CA MET A 19 5.61 -3.06 5.96
C MET A 19 5.68 -4.06 4.80
N GLY A 20 5.09 -3.76 3.64
CA GLY A 20 5.20 -4.61 2.45
C GLY A 20 6.62 -4.83 1.97
N PHE A 21 7.54 -3.90 2.26
CA PHE A 21 8.96 -4.07 1.97
C PHE A 21 9.64 -5.16 2.80
N GLN A 22 9.01 -5.65 3.87
CA GLN A 22 9.54 -6.78 4.63
C GLN A 22 9.49 -8.09 3.83
N ALA A 23 8.70 -8.17 2.76
CA ALA A 23 8.63 -9.36 1.93
C ALA A 23 9.98 -9.75 1.31
N PHE A 24 10.75 -8.76 0.82
CA PHE A 24 12.04 -8.96 0.13
C PHE A 24 13.16 -9.55 1.03
N PRO A 25 13.41 -9.06 2.26
CA PRO A 25 14.42 -9.66 3.12
C PRO A 25 13.99 -11.01 3.73
N THR A 26 12.68 -11.31 3.80
CA THR A 26 12.19 -12.57 4.39
C THR A 26 11.79 -13.62 3.34
N ASP A 27 11.83 -13.28 2.04
CA ASP A 27 11.32 -14.11 0.93
C ASP A 27 9.91 -14.65 1.22
N GLU A 28 9.08 -13.83 1.88
CA GLU A 28 7.71 -14.18 2.26
C GLU A 28 6.71 -13.32 1.46
N PRO A 29 6.07 -13.88 0.41
CA PRO A 29 5.15 -13.17 -0.46
C PRO A 29 3.92 -12.60 0.27
N LEU A 30 3.55 -13.19 1.42
CA LEU A 30 2.42 -12.74 2.22
C LEU A 30 2.58 -11.29 2.71
N PHE A 31 3.82 -10.85 2.95
CA PHE A 31 4.08 -9.47 3.34
C PHE A 31 3.74 -8.48 2.21
N LEU A 32 3.79 -8.86 0.94
CA LEU A 32 3.43 -7.97 -0.17
C LEU A 32 1.97 -7.49 -0.11
N PHE A 33 1.07 -8.23 0.56
CA PHE A 33 -0.32 -7.78 0.75
C PHE A 33 -0.43 -6.49 1.57
N TYR A 34 0.59 -6.16 2.37
CA TYR A 34 0.63 -4.88 3.07
C TYR A 34 0.67 -3.68 2.10
N PHE A 35 1.20 -3.83 0.88
CA PHE A 35 1.09 -2.77 -0.13
C PHE A 35 -0.36 -2.43 -0.47
N GLY A 36 -1.32 -3.35 -0.27
CA GLY A 36 -2.74 -3.08 -0.38
C GLY A 36 -3.22 -1.90 0.49
N PHE A 37 -2.54 -1.59 1.60
CA PHE A 37 -2.83 -0.41 2.42
C PHE A 37 -2.59 0.92 1.69
N PHE A 38 -1.66 0.97 0.73
CA PHE A 38 -1.53 2.12 -0.17
C PHE A 38 -2.74 2.26 -1.12
N GLY A 39 -3.38 1.14 -1.47
CA GLY A 39 -4.64 1.12 -2.22
C GLY A 39 -5.75 1.85 -1.47
N PHE A 40 -5.86 1.62 -0.16
CA PHE A 40 -6.83 2.31 0.70
C PHE A 40 -6.57 3.82 0.80
N LEU A 41 -5.33 4.30 0.65
CA LEU A 41 -5.05 5.75 0.62
C LEU A 41 -5.66 6.43 -0.62
N SER A 42 -5.89 5.70 -1.71
CA SER A 42 -6.57 6.23 -2.90
C SER A 42 -8.09 6.36 -2.73
N TYR A 43 -8.70 5.63 -1.80
CA TYR A 43 -10.08 5.91 -1.38
C TYR A 43 -10.23 7.36 -0.89
N PHE A 44 -9.15 7.94 -0.35
CA PHE A 44 -9.09 9.32 0.12
C PHE A 44 -8.56 10.31 -0.92
N GLN A 45 -8.57 9.93 -2.22
CA GLN A 45 -8.24 10.81 -3.35
C GLN A 45 -8.94 12.18 -3.31
N TYR A 46 -10.08 12.27 -2.63
CA TYR A 46 -10.84 13.51 -2.43
C TYR A 46 -10.08 14.57 -1.64
N TYR A 47 -9.12 14.18 -0.79
CA TYR A 47 -8.38 15.13 0.04
C TYR A 47 -7.11 15.62 -0.63
N HIS A 48 -6.33 14.74 -1.29
CA HIS A 48 -5.07 15.08 -1.93
C HIS A 48 -4.89 14.32 -3.25
N GLU A 49 -4.85 15.01 -4.39
CA GLU A 49 -4.63 14.39 -5.71
C GLU A 49 -3.34 13.55 -5.79
N LYS A 50 -2.32 13.88 -4.99
CA LYS A 50 -1.06 13.13 -4.91
C LYS A 50 -1.26 11.68 -4.40
N LEU A 51 -2.30 11.42 -3.60
CA LEU A 51 -2.60 10.08 -3.08
C LEU A 51 -3.16 9.13 -4.15
N LYS A 52 -3.64 9.67 -5.28
CA LYS A 52 -4.12 8.87 -6.41
C LYS A 52 -3.06 7.90 -6.93
N TYR A 53 -1.80 8.33 -6.96
CA TYR A 53 -0.69 7.50 -7.43
C TYR A 53 -0.30 6.41 -6.42
N LEU A 54 -0.50 6.65 -5.12
CA LEU A 54 -0.31 5.62 -4.09
C LEU A 54 -1.35 4.50 -4.22
N GLY A 55 -2.57 4.82 -4.67
CA GLY A 55 -3.56 3.80 -5.01
C GLY A 55 -3.08 2.79 -6.04
N LEU A 56 -2.45 3.30 -7.09
CA LEU A 56 -1.88 2.47 -8.14
C LEU A 56 -0.79 1.55 -7.57
N LEU A 57 0.05 2.09 -6.68
CA LEU A 57 1.06 1.31 -5.97
C LEU A 57 0.44 0.16 -5.18
N GLY A 58 -0.69 0.39 -4.52
CA GLY A 58 -1.40 -0.67 -3.81
C GLY A 58 -1.98 -1.75 -4.70
N VAL A 59 -2.57 -1.38 -5.84
CA VAL A 59 -3.08 -2.36 -6.83
C VAL A 59 -1.95 -3.20 -7.39
N VAL A 60 -0.84 -2.57 -7.80
CA VAL A 60 0.35 -3.28 -8.28
C VAL A 60 0.90 -4.20 -7.20
N GLY A 61 1.01 -3.72 -5.96
CA GLY A 61 1.46 -4.52 -4.82
C GLY A 61 0.63 -5.77 -4.59
N VAL A 62 -0.70 -5.69 -4.68
CA VAL A 62 -1.59 -6.86 -4.54
C VAL A 62 -1.43 -7.84 -5.71
N ILE A 63 -1.29 -7.36 -6.94
CA ILE A 63 -1.05 -8.23 -8.10
C ILE A 63 0.27 -8.99 -7.93
N VAL A 64 1.33 -8.28 -7.51
CA VAL A 64 2.65 -8.88 -7.24
C VAL A 64 2.56 -9.86 -6.06
N ALA A 65 1.79 -9.55 -5.01
CA ALA A 65 1.55 -10.44 -3.88
C ALA A 65 0.91 -11.76 -4.31
N ILE A 66 -0.16 -11.69 -5.11
CA ILE A 66 -0.83 -12.88 -5.64
C ILE A 66 0.16 -13.71 -6.47
N ALA A 67 0.92 -13.07 -7.35
CA ALA A 67 1.91 -13.72 -8.20
C ALA A 67 3.04 -14.40 -7.39
N GLY A 68 3.50 -13.77 -6.32
CA GLY A 68 4.48 -14.36 -5.39
C GLY A 68 3.90 -15.56 -4.62
N VAL A 69 2.65 -15.47 -4.14
CA VAL A 69 1.98 -16.58 -3.42
C VAL A 69 1.77 -17.80 -4.30
N ILE A 70 1.45 -17.62 -5.59
CA ILE A 70 1.32 -18.73 -6.55
C ILE A 70 2.68 -19.24 -7.07
N GLY A 71 3.79 -18.64 -6.64
CA GLY A 71 5.15 -19.10 -6.95
C GLY A 71 5.64 -18.72 -8.35
N LEU A 72 5.14 -17.64 -8.96
CA LEU A 72 5.64 -17.18 -10.26
C LEU A 72 7.07 -16.61 -10.17
N PHE A 73 7.48 -16.11 -9.00
CA PHE A 73 8.83 -15.60 -8.73
C PHE A 73 9.12 -15.60 -7.21
N PRO A 74 10.40 -15.70 -6.81
CA PRO A 74 10.83 -15.40 -5.44
C PRO A 74 10.75 -13.90 -5.18
N VAL A 75 10.48 -13.50 -3.94
CA VAL A 75 10.20 -12.11 -3.55
C VAL A 75 11.37 -11.53 -2.80
#